data_AF-A0A969DQA5-F1
#
_entry.id   AF-A0A969DQA5-F1
#
_cell.length_a   1.000
_cell.length_b   1.000
_cell.length_c   1.000
_cell.angle_alpha   90.00
_cell.angle_beta   90.00
_cell.angle_gamma   90.00
#
_symmetry.space_group_name_H-M   'P 1'
#
loop_
_entity.id
_entity.type
_entity.pdbx_description
1 polymer ?
#
loop_
_entity_poly.entity_id
_entity_poly.type
_entity_poly.pdbx_seq_one_letter_code
_entity_poly.pdbx_strand_id
1 'polypeptide(L)' 'MTNTSILPRIKKFSFRRKQMLNWYRTANPETWQDFHYTRWKDYVGAKTIKEAIYKATEDQLDDLYILREELRLGI' A
#
# COMPACT_ATOMS: atom_id res chain seq x y z
N MET A 1 41.33 5.93 8.27
CA MET A 1 40.07 6.47 7.73
C MET A 1 39.10 5.30 7.59
N THR A 2 38.13 5.17 8.48
CA THR A 2 37.18 4.03 8.49
C THR A 2 36.05 4.28 7.49
N ASN A 3 36.09 3.58 6.36
CA ASN A 3 34.95 3.49 5.44
C ASN A 3 33.81 2.72 6.12
N THR A 4 32.87 3.45 6.72
CA THR A 4 31.64 2.86 7.22
C THR A 4 30.69 2.68 6.04
N SER A 5 30.71 1.50 5.43
CA SER A 5 29.71 1.07 4.45
C SER A 5 28.35 1.03 5.15
N ILE A 6 27.56 2.10 5.03
CA ILE A 6 26.17 2.15 5.53
C ILE A 6 25.35 1.21 4.64
N LEU A 7 25.26 -0.06 5.02
CA LEU A 7 24.33 -1.00 4.38
C LEU A 7 22.91 -0.42 4.52
N PRO A 8 22.12 -0.36 3.44
CA PRO A 8 20.77 0.17 3.51
C PRO A 8 19.96 -0.69 4.48
N ARG A 9 19.51 -0.09 5.58
CA ARG A 9 18.67 -0.75 6.59
C ARG A 9 17.36 -1.13 5.90
N ILE A 10 17.24 -2.37 5.45
CA ILE A 10 16.02 -2.88 4.81
C ILE A 10 14.88 -2.66 5.81
N LYS A 11 13.99 -1.72 5.50
CA LYS A 11 12.82 -1.42 6.33
C LYS A 11 11.97 -2.69 6.37
N LYS A 12 11.89 -3.34 7.53
CA LYS A 12 11.02 -4.51 7.70
C LYS A 12 9.57 -4.04 7.62
N PHE A 13 8.93 -4.27 6.47
CA PHE A 13 7.49 -4.04 6.35
C PHE A 13 6.71 -5.09 7.13
N SER A 14 5.56 -4.68 7.67
CA SER A 14 4.57 -5.59 8.23
C SER A 14 4.06 -6.58 7.19
N PHE A 15 3.44 -7.67 7.67
CA PHE A 15 2.81 -8.64 6.80
C PHE A 15 1.77 -7.97 5.87
N ARG A 16 0.88 -7.16 6.44
CA ARG A 16 -0.18 -6.50 5.66
C ARG A 16 0.36 -5.58 4.59
N ARG A 17 1.36 -4.77 4.90
CA ARG A 17 1.97 -3.87 3.91
C ARG A 17 2.67 -4.63 2.79
N LYS A 18 3.36 -5.73 3.10
CA LYS A 18 3.92 -6.61 2.05
C LYS A 18 2.82 -7.16 1.16
N GLN A 19 1.70 -7.58 1.73
CA GLN A 19 0.55 -8.09 0.99
C GLN A 19 -0.03 -7.02 0.07
N MET A 20 -0.24 -5.80 0.56
CA MET A 20 -0.76 -4.67 -0.23
C MET A 20 0.20 -4.22 -1.32
N LEU A 21 1.50 -4.18 -1.05
CA LEU A 21 2.50 -3.88 -2.07
C LEU A 21 2.58 -4.97 -3.14
N ASN A 22 2.43 -6.25 -2.75
CA ASN A 22 2.39 -7.34 -3.70
C ASN A 22 1.13 -7.26 -4.57
N TRP A 23 -0.03 -7.03 -3.96
CA TRP A 23 -1.27 -6.78 -4.69
C TRP A 23 -1.14 -5.61 -5.67
N TYR A 24 -0.64 -4.45 -5.21
CA TYR A 24 -0.43 -3.29 -6.06
C TYR A 24 0.41 -3.64 -7.29
N ARG A 25 1.48 -4.42 -7.10
CA ARG A 25 2.37 -4.86 -8.18
C ARG A 25 1.68 -5.81 -9.18
N THR A 26 0.79 -6.69 -8.72
CA THR A 26 0.15 -7.70 -9.59
C THR A 26 -1.15 -7.23 -10.22
N ALA A 27 -1.92 -6.38 -9.52
CA ALA A 27 -3.23 -5.91 -9.97
C ALA A 27 -3.15 -4.59 -10.74
N ASN A 28 -2.05 -3.83 -10.59
CA ASN A 28 -1.88 -2.50 -11.16
C ASN A 28 -3.11 -1.57 -10.94
N PRO A 29 -3.52 -1.34 -9.70
CA PRO A 29 -4.78 -0.66 -9.39
C PRO A 29 -4.82 0.81 -9.82
N GLU A 30 -3.71 1.40 -10.28
CA GLU A 30 -3.71 2.76 -10.85
C GLU A 30 -4.43 2.82 -12.21
N THR A 31 -4.53 1.70 -12.92
CA THR A 31 -5.38 1.63 -14.13
C THR A 31 -6.84 1.40 -13.79
N TRP A 32 -7.13 0.97 -12.56
CA TRP A 32 -8.48 0.79 -12.06
C TRP A 32 -8.93 2.16 -11.56
N GLN A 33 -9.66 2.89 -12.40
CA GLN A 33 -10.29 4.19 -12.11
C GLN A 33 -11.38 4.08 -11.03
N ASP A 34 -11.27 3.06 -10.17
CA ASP A 34 -12.18 2.78 -9.11
C ASP A 34 -12.09 3.90 -8.07
N PHE A 35 -13.21 4.59 -7.91
CA PHE A 35 -13.32 5.73 -7.01
C PHE A 35 -13.05 5.33 -5.55
N HIS A 36 -13.24 4.05 -5.20
CA HIS A 36 -13.00 3.55 -3.85
C HIS A 36 -11.53 3.64 -3.46
N TYR A 37 -10.61 3.19 -4.33
CA TYR A 37 -9.17 3.27 -4.09
C TYR A 37 -8.68 4.73 -4.10
N THR A 38 -9.27 5.57 -4.95
CA THR A 38 -8.96 7.00 -4.99
C THR A 38 -9.36 7.67 -3.67
N ARG A 39 -10.56 7.40 -3.16
CA ARG A 39 -11.01 7.93 -1.85
C ARG A 39 -10.12 7.44 -0.71
N TRP A 40 -9.76 6.16 -0.68
CA TRP A 40 -8.88 5.63 0.36
C TRP A 40 -7.49 6.30 0.32
N LYS A 41 -6.93 6.47 -0.88
CA LYS A 41 -5.64 7.17 -1.09
C LYS A 41 -5.66 8.60 -0.56
N ASP A 42 -6.74 9.32 -0.84
CA ASP A 42 -6.92 10.71 -0.40
C ASP A 42 -7.12 10.77 1.13
N TYR A 43 -7.86 9.81 1.71
CA TYR A 43 -8.00 9.65 3.17
C TYR A 43 -6.65 9.44 3.86
N VAL A 44 -5.74 8.66 3.27
CA VAL A 44 -4.38 8.46 3.78
C VAL A 44 -3.47 9.69 3.55
N GLY A 45 -3.86 10.62 2.67
CA GLY A 45 -3.08 11.82 2.38
C GLY A 45 -1.88 11.56 1.45
N ALA A 46 -2.08 10.78 0.39
CA ALA A 46 -1.04 10.43 -0.58
C ALA A 46 -1.43 10.76 -2.02
N LYS A 47 -0.43 10.96 -2.89
CA LYS A 47 -0.67 11.29 -4.30
C LYS A 47 -0.93 10.06 -5.16
N THR A 48 -0.29 8.94 -4.83
CA THR A 48 -0.45 7.65 -5.51
C THR A 48 -0.84 6.54 -4.53
N ILE A 49 -1.44 5.45 -5.04
CA ILE A 49 -1.80 4.28 -4.21
C ILE A 49 -0.56 3.66 -3.58
N LYS A 50 0.54 3.60 -4.34
CA LYS A 50 1.81 3.09 -3.83
C LYS A 50 2.32 3.90 -2.65
N GLU A 51 2.29 5.23 -2.77
CA GLU A 51 2.67 6.14 -1.69
C GLU A 51 1.75 5.97 -0.48
N ALA A 52 0.44 5.84 -0.71
CA ALA A 52 -0.55 5.59 0.33
C ALA A 52 -0.22 4.31 1.12
N ILE A 53 0.07 3.19 0.44
CA ILE A 53 0.43 1.92 1.10
C ILE A 53 1.70 2.05 1.97
N TYR A 54 2.67 2.87 1.56
CA TYR A 54 3.86 3.13 2.37
C TYR A 54 3.60 4.01 3.58
N LYS A 55 2.67 4.97 3.48
CA LYS A 55 2.30 5.91 4.54
C LYS A 55 1.30 5.35 5.55
N ALA A 56 0.39 4.50 5.09
CA ALA A 56 -0.74 4.01 5.86
C ALA A 56 -0.30 3.30 7.15
N THR A 57 -1.09 3.47 8.21
CA THR A 57 -1.00 2.68 9.45
C THR A 57 -1.39 1.22 9.18
N GLU A 58 -1.19 0.32 10.14
CA GLU A 58 -1.65 -1.07 9.97
C GLU A 58 -3.18 -1.16 9.84
N ASP A 59 -3.93 -0.41 10.65
CA ASP A 59 -5.39 -0.38 10.58
C ASP A 59 -5.87 0.11 9.20
N GLN A 60 -5.26 1.17 8.67
CA GLN A 60 -5.59 1.69 7.32
C GLN A 60 -5.25 0.69 6.20
N LEU A 61 -4.27 -0.18 6.42
CA LEU A 61 -3.93 -1.25 5.47
C LEU A 61 -4.87 -2.46 5.60
N ASP A 62 -5.39 -2.74 6.80
CA ASP A 62 -6.47 -3.71 6.99
C ASP A 62 -7.75 -3.21 6.32
N ASP A 63 -8.10 -1.92 6.45
CA ASP A 63 -9.22 -1.29 5.74
C ASP A 63 -9.07 -1.44 4.21
N LEU A 64 -7.87 -1.17 3.67
CA LEU A 64 -7.59 -1.36 2.25
C LEU A 64 -7.76 -2.82 1.83
N TYR A 65 -7.34 -3.77 2.67
CA TYR A 65 -7.48 -5.19 2.40
C TYR A 65 -8.94 -5.61 2.34
N ILE A 66 -9.76 -5.15 3.29
CA ILE A 66 -11.20 -5.41 3.32
C ILE A 66 -11.84 -4.82 2.07
N LEU A 67 -11.61 -3.53 1.78
CA LEU A 67 -12.14 -2.86 0.60
C LEU A 67 -11.80 -3.63 -0.69
N ARG A 68 -10.56 -4.09 -0.81
CA ARG A 68 -10.11 -4.91 -1.95
C ARG A 68 -10.91 -6.21 -2.06
N GLU A 69 -11.17 -6.89 -0.95
CA GLU A 69 -11.91 -8.15 -0.95
C GLU A 69 -13.40 -7.93 -1.26
N GLU A 70 -14.01 -6.86 -0.76
CA GLU A 70 -15.38 -6.46 -1.08
C GLU A 70 -15.54 -6.22 -2.58
N LEU A 71 -14.66 -5.41 -3.17
CA LEU A 71 -14.67 -5.12 -4.61
C LEU A 71 -14.41 -6.37 -5.46
N ARG A 72 -13.55 -7.30 -5.00
CA ARG A 72 -13.32 -8.59 -5.66
C ARG A 72 -14.57 -9.46 -5.67
N LEU A 73 -15.39 -9.36 -4.62
CA LEU A 73 -16.62 -10.12 -4.45
C LEU A 73 -17.85 -9.43 -5.07
N GLY A 74 -17.74 -8.15 -5.44
CA GLY A 74 -18.82 -7.38 -6.06
C GLY A 74 -19.92 -6.97 -5.07
N ILE A 75 -19.56 -6.77 -3.80
CA ILE A 75 -20.44 -6.36 -2.69
C ILE A 75 -20.11 -4.96 -2.20
#